data_AF-A0A9X3GZL4-F1
#
_entry.id   AF-A0A9X3GZL4-F1
#
_cell.length_a   1.000
_cell.length_b   1.000
_cell.length_c   1.000
_cell.angle_alpha   90.00
_cell.angle_beta   90.00
_cell.angle_gamma   90.00
#
_symmetry.space_group_name_H-M   'P 1'
#
loop_
_entity.id
_entity.type
_entity.pdbx_description
1 polymer ?
#
loop_
_entity_poly.entity_id
_entity_poly.type
_entity_poly.pdbx_seq_one_letter_code
_entity_poly.pdbx_strand_id
1 'polypeptide(L)' 'MERDSRKIIARLLSEGWELVSVRGSHHKFRRDEATVIVPHPKRDLPTGTARAIAKAAGWI' A
#
# COMPACT_ATOMS: atom_id res chain seq x y z
N MET A 1 -11.01 3.60 -6.28
CA MET A 1 -9.85 2.97 -5.61
C MET A 1 -8.68 3.00 -6.56
N GLU A 2 -7.57 3.59 -6.13
CA GLU A 2 -6.33 3.62 -6.90
C GLU A 2 -5.76 2.20 -7.03
N ARG A 3 -5.27 1.83 -8.22
CA ARG A 3 -4.78 0.47 -8.55
C ARG A 3 -3.32 0.45 -8.98
N ASP A 4 -2.71 1.61 -9.26
CA ASP A 4 -1.28 1.71 -9.50
C ASP A 4 -0.52 1.69 -8.17
N SER A 5 0.32 0.66 -7.97
CA SER A 5 1.13 0.52 -6.77
C SER A 5 1.99 1.75 -6.48
N ARG A 6 2.47 2.47 -7.51
CA ARG A 6 3.28 3.69 -7.33
C ARG A 6 2.47 4.81 -6.72
N LYS A 7 1.23 4.99 -7.18
CA LYS A 7 0.33 6.03 -6.65
C LYS A 7 -0.14 5.68 -5.24
N ILE A 8 -0.42 4.41 -4.97
CA ILE A 8 -0.73 3.92 -3.62
C ILE A 8 0.44 4.20 -2.68
N ILE A 9 1.66 3.84 -3.07
CA ILE A 9 2.87 4.07 -2.25
C ILE A 9 3.08 5.57 -2.03
N ALA A 10 2.98 6.40 -3.07
CA ALA A 10 3.13 7.85 -2.93
C ALA A 10 2.12 8.44 -1.94
N ARG A 11 0.87 7.98 -2.00
CA ARG A 11 -0.18 8.40 -1.06
C ARG A 11 0.11 7.92 0.37
N LEU A 12 0.50 6.66 0.55
CA LEU A 12 0.89 6.12 1.85
C LEU A 12 2.04 6.95 2.46
N LEU A 13 3.10 7.23 1.70
CA LEU A 13 4.21 8.07 2.17
C LEU A 13 3.75 9.49 2.55
N SER A 14 2.85 10.12 1.77
CA SER A 14 2.30 11.44 2.11
C SER A 14 1.42 11.45 3.37
N GLU A 15 0.85 10.31 3.73
CA GLU A 15 0.03 10.13 4.93
C GLU A 15 0.86 9.70 6.16
N GLY A 16 2.20 9.70 6.04
CA GLY A 16 3.11 9.35 7.14
C GLY A 16 3.31 7.85 7.34
N TRP A 17 3.01 7.02 6.33
CA TRP A 17 3.38 5.61 6.39
C TRP A 17 4.87 5.43 6.09
N GLU A 18 5.52 4.57 6.86
CA GLU A 18 6.94 4.27 6.73
C GLU A 18 7.16 2.89 6.11
N LEU A 19 8.12 2.78 5.19
CA LEU A 19 8.53 1.49 4.64
C LEU A 19 9.42 0.76 5.64
N VAL A 20 8.91 -0.33 6.21
CA VAL A 20 9.61 -1.12 7.24
C VAL A 20 10.48 -2.19 6.64
N SER A 21 9.99 -2.88 5.62
CA SER A 21 10.74 -3.96 4.97
C SER A 21 10.23 -4.26 3.57
N VAL A 22 11.10 -4.84 2.76
CA VAL A 22 10.78 -5.30 1.41
C VAL A 22 11.21 -6.76 1.29
N ARG A 23 10.30 -7.62 0.84
CA ARG A 23 10.61 -9.01 0.48
C ARG A 23 10.12 -9.30 -0.92
N GLY A 24 11.05 -9.34 -1.88
CA GLY A 24 10.72 -9.45 -3.30
C GLY A 24 9.79 -8.32 -3.71
N SER A 25 8.63 -8.66 -4.29
CA SER A 25 7.64 -7.68 -4.71
C SER A 25 6.70 -7.19 -3.61
N HIS A 26 6.91 -7.54 -2.33
CA HIS A 26 6.03 -7.15 -1.24
C HIS A 26 6.68 -6.08 -0.37
N HIS A 27 6.14 -4.87 -0.44
CA HIS A 27 6.61 -3.72 0.32
C HIS A 27 5.72 -3.56 1.55
N LYS A 28 6.32 -3.63 2.74
CA LYS A 28 5.61 -3.53 4.01
C LYS A 28 5.69 -2.10 4.53
N PHE A 29 4.53 -1.45 4.65
CA PHE A 29 4.37 -0.13 5.24
C PHE A 29 3.76 -0.24 6.63
N ARG A 30 4.19 0.63 7.55
CA ARG A 30 3.63 0.75 8.90
C ARG A 30 3.30 2.20 9.19
N ARG A 31 2.19 2.41 9.90
CA ARG A 31 1.85 3.68 10.52
C ARG A 31 1.21 3.36 11.86
N ASP A 32 1.80 3.85 12.95
CA ASP A 32 1.38 3.53 14.31
C ASP A 32 1.26 2.00 14.53
N GLU A 33 0.08 1.52 14.91
CA GLU A 33 -0.22 0.09 15.08
C GLU A 33 -0.67 -0.61 13.79
N ALA A 34 -0.93 0.13 12.71
CA ALA A 34 -1.41 -0.40 11.45
C ALA A 34 -0.26 -0.82 10.52
N THR A 35 -0.46 -1.91 9.77
CA THR A 35 0.50 -2.43 8.80
C THR A 35 -0.19 -2.78 7.49
N VAL A 36 0.39 -2.35 6.39
CA VAL A 36 -0.12 -2.56 5.03
C VAL A 36 0.97 -3.17 4.17
N ILE A 37 0.62 -4.14 3.33
CA ILE A 37 1.54 -4.73 2.36
C ILE A 37 1.07 -4.35 0.96
N VAL A 38 1.95 -3.70 0.19
CA VAL A 38 1.69 -3.30 -1.19
C VAL A 38 2.56 -4.14 -2.13
N PRO A 39 1.95 -4.89 -3.07
CA PRO A 39 2.70 -5.54 -4.13
C PRO A 39 3.25 -4.50 -5.11
N HIS A 40 4.57 -4.41 -5.24
CA HIS A 40 5.27 -3.48 -6.11
C HIS A 40 6.47 -4.19 -6.78
N PRO A 41 6.77 -3.92 -8.07
CA PRO A 41 6.10 -3.00 -8.98
C PRO A 41 4.90 -3.62 -9.71
N LYS A 42 3.71 -3.05 -9.53
CA LYS A 42 2.51 -3.36 -10.33
C LYS A 42 1.75 -2.11 -10.73
N ARG A 43 1.52 -1.93 -12.04
CA ARG A 43 0.74 -0.80 -12.56
C ARG A 43 -0.77 -0.97 -12.37
N ASP A 44 -1.23 -2.22 -12.36
CA ASP A 44 -2.63 -2.53 -12.13
C ASP A 44 -2.76 -3.67 -11.12
N LEU A 45 -3.10 -3.33 -9.88
CA LEU A 45 -3.44 -4.30 -8.84
C LEU A 45 -4.87 -4.81 -9.04
N PRO A 46 -5.14 -6.10 -8.76
CA PRO A 46 -6.51 -6.60 -8.73
C PRO A 46 -7.39 -5.74 -7.81
N THR A 47 -8.64 -5.50 -8.21
CA THR A 47 -9.58 -4.65 -7.45
C THR A 47 -9.66 -5.05 -5.98
N GLY A 48 -9.66 -6.36 -5.68
CA GLY A 48 -9.70 -6.88 -4.32
C GLY A 48 -8.46 -6.48 -3.51
N THR A 49 -7.27 -6.53 -4.13
CA THR A 49 -6.01 -6.12 -3.49
C THR A 49 -5.99 -4.61 -3.23
N ALA A 50 -6.34 -3.80 -4.23
CA ALA A 50 -6.45 -2.36 -4.09
C ALA A 50 -7.46 -1.96 -3.00
N ARG A 51 -8.58 -2.67 -2.91
CA ARG A 51 -9.60 -2.47 -1.87
C ARG A 51 -9.13 -2.87 -0.48
N ALA A 52 -8.44 -4.00 -0.35
CA ALA A 52 -7.88 -4.43 0.92
C ALA A 52 -6.86 -3.41 1.44
N ILE A 53 -6.00 -2.90 0.55
CA ILE A 53 -5.04 -1.83 0.88
C ILE A 53 -5.77 -0.56 1.30
N ALA A 54 -6.75 -0.10 0.51
CA ALA A 54 -7.52 1.10 0.83
C ALA A 54 -8.24 1.00 2.18
N LYS A 55 -8.83 -0.16 2.50
CA LYS A 55 -9.49 -0.41 3.78
C LYS A 55 -8.50 -0.39 4.94
N ALA A 56 -7.35 -1.05 4.78
CA ALA A 56 -6.31 -1.08 5.80
C ALA A 56 -5.63 0.28 6.00
N ALA A 57 -5.60 1.11 4.96
CA ALA A 57 -5.11 2.49 5.00
C ALA A 57 -6.17 3.51 5.46
N GLY A 58 -7.43 3.09 5.70
CA GLY A 58 -8.51 3.98 6.12
C GLY A 58 -9.02 4.93 5.03
N TRP A 59 -8.84 4.60 3.76
CA TRP A 59 -9.33 5.41 2.62
C TRP A 59 -10.80 5.13 2.27
N ILE A 60 -11.35 4.04 2.79
CA ILE A 60 -12.72 3.57 2.62
C ILE A 60 -13.22 2.89 3.89
#